data_AF-A0A349SJA2-F1
#
_entry.id   AF-A0A349SJA2-F1
#
_cell.length_a   1.000
_cell.length_b   1.000
_cell.length_c   1.000
_cell.angle_alpha   90.00
_cell.angle_beta   90.00
_cell.angle_gamma   90.00
#
_symmetry.space_group_name_H-M   'P 1'
#
loop_
_entity.id
_entity.type
_entity.pdbx_description
1 polymer ?
#
loop_
_entity_poly.entity_id
_entity_poly.type
_entity_poly.pdbx_seq_one_letter_code
_entity_poly.pdbx_strand_id
1 'polypeptide(L)'
;MAIKSRCRIAVDIGGTFTDVALEIQKNQYTAKTLTTKPKPEEGVISGVLDVLEQSQIDAADVDILIYGTTLATNLLIERAGSPVALLTTQGFRDSIEMRNENRFEQYDVNIELPTPLVPRAMRYGITERISATGDVLLPLDERQVRLCVPHLVEAGVRSIAVGFLHSYRNSLHEERVREILLEEASNMEVTLSSEVSPEMREFERISTACANAYVQPLMSRHLRALNDLLRNVGLTCPLFLMLSGGGITTLDTAVRFPVRLMESGPAGGAIFSSHIAAELGLDSVLSYDMGGTTAKVCLIDEGQPQTARTFEVAREYRFLKGSGIPLRIPVIEMVEVGAGGGSIAGVDSMRRISVGPGSAGSNPGPVCYGLGGQLPTVTDADVTLGRIDPNNFAGGSMRLDSESAADALIRSVGDLLG
;
A
#
# COMPACT_ATOMS: atom_id res chain seq x y z
N MET A 1 -39.56 11.70 13.70
CA MET A 1 -38.11 11.75 13.94
C MET A 1 -37.49 11.96 12.57
N ALA A 2 -36.98 13.16 12.28
CA ALA A 2 -36.42 13.47 10.97
C ALA A 2 -35.23 12.54 10.71
N ILE A 3 -35.19 11.90 9.55
CA ILE A 3 -34.03 11.14 9.10
C ILE A 3 -32.89 12.15 9.01
N LYS A 4 -31.90 12.08 9.91
CA LYS A 4 -30.66 12.85 9.76
C LYS A 4 -30.13 12.54 8.36
N SER A 5 -29.97 13.56 7.53
CA SER A 5 -29.39 13.44 6.20
C SER A 5 -28.03 12.75 6.33
N ARG A 6 -27.85 11.59 5.69
CA ARG A 6 -26.57 10.88 5.74
C ARG A 6 -25.48 11.76 5.11
N CYS A 7 -24.49 12.14 5.90
CA CYS A 7 -23.34 12.94 5.51
C CYS A 7 -22.09 12.06 5.61
N ARG A 8 -21.41 11.81 4.49
CA ARG A 8 -20.33 10.82 4.41
C ARG A 8 -19.13 11.40 3.71
N ILE A 9 -17.94 11.19 4.27
CA ILE A 9 -16.68 11.56 3.64
C ILE A 9 -15.93 10.30 3.23
N ALA A 10 -15.41 10.28 2.01
CA ALA A 10 -14.43 9.33 1.54
C ALA A 10 -13.14 10.07 1.17
N VAL A 11 -12.00 9.49 1.53
CA VAL A 11 -10.67 10.01 1.23
C VAL A 11 -9.87 8.89 0.59
N ASP A 12 -9.15 9.17 -0.48
CA ASP A 12 -8.13 8.29 -1.03
C ASP A 12 -6.79 9.03 -1.16
N ILE A 13 -5.75 8.53 -0.49
CA ILE A 13 -4.38 9.04 -0.68
C ILE A 13 -3.66 8.20 -1.73
N GLY A 14 -3.41 8.84 -2.87
CA GLY A 14 -2.49 8.38 -3.90
C GLY A 14 -1.06 8.90 -3.70
N GLY A 15 -0.15 8.45 -4.58
CA GLY A 15 1.24 8.91 -4.60
C GLY A 15 1.41 10.38 -5.01
N THR A 16 0.50 10.90 -5.84
CA THR A 16 0.57 12.26 -6.41
C THR A 16 -0.44 13.21 -5.77
N PHE A 17 -1.70 12.78 -5.70
CA PHE A 17 -2.82 13.57 -5.19
C PHE A 17 -3.55 12.82 -4.08
N THR A 18 -4.21 13.59 -3.22
CA THR A 18 -5.22 13.14 -2.27
C THR A 18 -6.58 13.58 -2.77
N ASP A 19 -7.48 12.62 -2.95
CA ASP A 19 -8.83 12.83 -3.43
C ASP A 19 -9.81 12.73 -2.25
N VAL A 20 -10.68 13.73 -2.11
CA VAL A 20 -11.71 13.78 -1.06
C VAL A 20 -13.06 13.94 -1.70
N ALA A 21 -14.03 13.12 -1.30
CA ALA A 21 -15.41 13.21 -1.71
C ALA A 21 -16.32 13.28 -0.48
N LEU A 22 -17.16 14.30 -0.44
CA LEU A 22 -18.23 14.47 0.54
C LEU A 22 -19.56 14.26 -0.16
N GLU A 23 -20.38 13.37 0.40
CA GLU A 23 -21.72 13.10 -0.08
C GLU A 23 -22.74 13.49 0.97
N ILE A 24 -23.69 14.35 0.57
CA ILE A 24 -24.80 14.81 1.41
C ILE A 24 -26.09 14.60 0.61
N GLN A 25 -26.90 13.63 1.04
CA GLN A 25 -28.14 13.23 0.34
C GLN A 25 -27.93 12.81 -1.12
N LYS A 26 -28.03 13.76 -2.07
CA LYS A 26 -27.83 13.58 -3.52
C LYS A 26 -26.75 14.52 -4.07
N ASN A 27 -26.19 15.39 -3.24
CA ASN A 27 -25.15 16.32 -3.63
C ASN A 27 -23.79 15.72 -3.31
N GLN A 28 -22.84 15.91 -4.21
CA GLN A 28 -21.46 15.50 -4.06
C GLN A 28 -20.55 16.72 -4.18
N TYR A 29 -19.60 16.82 -3.26
CA TYR A 29 -18.55 17.84 -3.25
C TYR A 29 -17.21 17.11 -3.28
N THR A 30 -16.27 17.61 -4.07
CA THR A 30 -14.96 16.95 -4.23
C THR A 30 -13.83 17.95 -4.11
N ALA A 31 -12.75 17.54 -3.49
CA ALA A 31 -11.49 18.27 -3.47
C ALA A 31 -10.35 17.36 -3.91
N LYS A 32 -9.37 17.95 -4.60
CA LYS A 32 -8.14 17.27 -5.04
C LYS A 32 -6.97 18.12 -4.59
N THR A 33 -6.18 17.58 -3.66
CA THR A 33 -5.01 18.27 -3.09
C THR A 33 -3.75 17.49 -3.44
N LEU A 34 -2.59 18.17 -3.48
CA LEU A 34 -1.32 17.47 -3.62
C LEU A 34 -1.03 16.63 -2.37
N THR A 35 -0.47 15.43 -2.56
CA THR A 35 -0.03 14.61 -1.43
C THR A 35 1.21 15.25 -0.79
N THR A 36 1.06 15.79 0.43
CA THR A 36 2.14 16.43 1.18
C THR A 36 3.11 15.41 1.75
N LYS A 37 4.31 15.28 1.18
CA LYS A 37 5.40 14.48 1.77
C LYS A 37 6.28 15.39 2.66
N PRO A 38 6.66 14.99 3.89
CA PRO A 38 6.52 13.65 4.50
C PRO A 38 5.27 13.44 5.38
N LYS A 39 4.33 14.40 5.44
CA LYS A 39 3.14 14.36 6.30
C LYS A 39 1.84 14.29 5.49
N PRO A 40 1.50 13.13 4.91
CA PRO A 40 0.37 12.99 3.99
C PRO A 40 -0.97 13.31 4.67
N GLU A 41 -1.07 13.17 5.99
CA GLU A 41 -2.24 13.57 6.78
C GLU A 41 -2.59 15.06 6.64
N GLU A 42 -1.62 15.96 6.39
CA GLU A 42 -1.90 17.39 6.19
C GLU A 42 -2.69 17.63 4.89
N GLY A 43 -2.38 16.87 3.83
CA GLY A 43 -3.10 16.95 2.55
C GLY A 43 -4.55 16.47 2.64
N VAL A 44 -4.80 15.44 3.47
CA VAL A 44 -6.16 14.96 3.78
C VAL A 44 -6.96 16.03 4.50
N ILE A 45 -6.40 16.62 5.55
CA ILE A 45 -7.11 17.63 6.35
C ILE A 45 -7.45 18.84 5.48
N SER A 46 -6.54 19.29 4.62
CA SER A 46 -6.82 20.35 3.66
C SER A 46 -8.02 20.00 2.78
N GLY A 47 -8.00 18.85 2.11
CA GLY A 47 -9.10 18.45 1.23
C GLY A 47 -10.43 18.24 1.96
N VAL A 48 -10.39 17.77 3.21
CA VAL A 48 -11.58 17.64 4.07
C VAL A 48 -12.14 19.00 4.44
N LEU A 49 -11.31 19.98 4.80
CA LEU A 49 -11.76 21.34 5.09
C LEU A 49 -12.34 22.00 3.83
N ASP A 50 -11.72 21.79 2.66
CA ASP A 50 -12.20 22.32 1.38
C ASP A 50 -13.62 21.84 1.05
N VAL A 51 -13.92 20.54 1.21
CA VAL A 51 -15.28 20.02 0.93
C VAL A 51 -16.30 20.45 1.99
N LEU A 52 -15.90 20.62 3.24
CA LEU A 52 -16.78 21.14 4.29
C LEU A 52 -17.14 22.61 4.04
N GLU A 53 -16.17 23.43 3.63
CA GLU A 53 -16.40 24.83 3.26
C GLU A 53 -17.32 24.95 2.02
N GLN A 54 -17.06 24.18 0.97
CA GLN A 54 -17.88 24.15 -0.25
C GLN A 54 -19.34 23.74 0.01
N SER A 55 -19.54 22.80 0.94
CA SER A 55 -20.88 22.28 1.28
C SER A 55 -21.61 23.07 2.36
N GLN A 56 -20.91 23.98 3.06
CA GLN A 56 -21.41 24.72 4.21
C GLN A 56 -21.96 23.82 5.33
N ILE A 57 -21.32 22.66 5.52
CA ILE A 57 -21.65 21.70 6.59
C ILE A 57 -20.59 21.74 7.68
N ASP A 58 -21.04 21.67 8.93
CA ASP A 58 -20.15 21.56 10.07
C ASP A 58 -19.52 20.15 10.15
N ALA A 59 -18.25 20.09 10.53
CA ALA A 59 -17.52 18.83 10.73
C ALA A 59 -18.24 17.84 11.67
N ALA A 60 -19.01 18.35 12.64
CA ALA A 60 -19.77 17.57 13.61
C ALA A 60 -21.00 16.87 13.01
N ASP A 61 -21.45 17.27 11.82
CA ASP A 61 -22.60 16.69 11.14
C ASP A 61 -22.22 15.55 10.19
N VAL A 62 -20.93 15.27 10.00
CA VAL A 62 -20.45 14.10 9.26
C VAL A 62 -20.72 12.84 10.07
N ASP A 63 -21.34 11.82 9.45
CA ASP A 63 -21.72 10.59 10.13
C ASP A 63 -20.63 9.51 10.08
N ILE A 64 -19.79 9.53 9.04
CA ILE A 64 -18.77 8.51 8.78
C ILE A 64 -17.67 9.07 7.87
N LEU A 65 -16.43 8.65 8.13
CA LEU A 65 -15.30 8.85 7.23
C LEU A 65 -14.70 7.50 6.82
N ILE A 66 -14.52 7.30 5.51
CA ILE A 66 -13.83 6.14 4.94
C ILE A 66 -12.51 6.60 4.33
N TYR A 67 -11.42 5.93 4.66
CA TYR A 67 -10.08 6.29 4.23
C TYR A 67 -9.40 5.13 3.50
N GLY A 68 -9.04 5.38 2.24
CA GLY A 68 -8.20 4.55 1.39
C GLY A 68 -6.80 5.14 1.28
N THR A 69 -5.80 4.28 1.10
CA THR A 69 -4.42 4.71 1.00
C THR A 69 -3.54 3.74 0.22
N THR A 70 -2.55 4.30 -0.47
CA THR A 70 -1.49 3.57 -1.16
C THR A 70 -0.16 3.57 -0.39
N LEU A 71 -0.11 4.22 0.79
CA LEU A 71 1.12 4.41 1.55
C LEU A 71 1.77 3.09 1.98
N ALA A 72 0.98 2.11 2.42
CA ALA A 72 1.49 0.80 2.83
C ALA A 72 2.16 0.04 1.68
N THR A 73 1.56 0.07 0.47
CA THR A 73 2.16 -0.52 -0.73
C THR A 73 3.50 0.17 -1.05
N ASN A 74 3.53 1.50 -1.06
CA ASN A 74 4.74 2.26 -1.42
C ASN A 74 5.91 1.97 -0.47
N LEU A 75 5.65 1.84 0.84
CA LEU A 75 6.71 1.49 1.81
C LEU A 75 7.39 0.15 1.50
N LEU A 76 6.64 -0.84 0.99
CA LEU A 76 7.18 -2.14 0.60
C LEU A 76 7.92 -2.08 -0.74
N ILE A 77 7.37 -1.36 -1.72
CA ILE A 77 8.00 -1.18 -3.03
C ILE A 77 9.33 -0.42 -2.90
N GLU A 78 9.33 0.69 -2.15
CA GLU A 78 10.51 1.54 -1.95
C GLU A 78 11.49 0.98 -0.91
N ARG A 79 11.13 -0.14 -0.24
CA ARG A 79 11.87 -0.69 0.92
C ARG A 79 12.22 0.40 1.94
N ALA A 80 11.24 1.26 2.23
CA ALA A 80 11.35 2.41 3.13
C ALA A 80 10.68 2.15 4.49
N GLY A 81 10.49 0.88 4.86
CA GLY A 81 9.89 0.48 6.14
C GLY A 81 10.87 0.53 7.31
N SER A 82 10.40 0.09 8.48
CA SER A 82 11.21 0.04 9.69
C SER A 82 12.06 -1.24 9.75
N PRO A 83 13.26 -1.22 10.36
CA PRO A 83 14.03 -2.43 10.63
C PRO A 83 13.21 -3.46 11.43
N VAL A 84 13.23 -4.72 10.98
CA VAL A 84 12.47 -5.84 11.59
C VAL A 84 13.41 -6.96 11.98
N ALA A 85 13.08 -7.66 13.06
CA ALA A 85 13.61 -8.98 13.36
C ALA A 85 12.54 -10.06 13.25
N LEU A 86 12.97 -11.28 12.90
CA LEU A 86 12.12 -12.46 12.82
C LEU A 86 12.50 -13.46 13.91
N LEU A 87 11.55 -13.85 14.74
CA LEU A 87 11.65 -15.02 15.62
C LEU A 87 10.84 -16.15 14.99
N THR A 88 11.49 -17.27 14.71
CA THR A 88 10.86 -18.44 14.07
C THR A 88 11.37 -19.74 14.66
N THR A 89 10.77 -20.86 14.27
CA THR A 89 11.11 -22.18 14.78
C THR A 89 12.58 -22.49 14.50
N GLN A 90 13.29 -23.06 15.48
CA GLN A 90 14.68 -23.45 15.32
C GLN A 90 14.85 -24.34 14.08
N GLY A 91 15.81 -23.97 13.22
CA GLY A 91 16.04 -24.61 11.92
C GLY A 91 15.26 -24.02 10.73
N PHE A 92 14.34 -23.07 10.95
CA PHE A 92 13.48 -22.49 9.90
C PHE A 92 13.78 -21.01 9.57
N ARG A 93 14.80 -20.40 10.21
CA ARG A 93 15.17 -18.98 10.00
C ARG A 93 15.48 -18.59 8.55
N ASP A 94 15.90 -19.55 7.74
CA ASP A 94 16.27 -19.31 6.34
C ASP A 94 15.12 -19.60 5.35
N SER A 95 13.95 -20.02 5.84
CA SER A 95 12.78 -20.33 4.99
C SER A 95 12.32 -19.14 4.15
N ILE A 96 12.37 -17.91 4.69
CA ILE A 96 12.00 -16.71 3.93
C ILE A 96 13.01 -16.32 2.84
N GLU A 97 14.23 -16.85 2.88
CA GLU A 97 15.27 -16.64 1.87
C GLU A 97 15.30 -17.78 0.85
N MET A 98 15.13 -19.03 1.30
CA MET A 98 15.01 -20.21 0.43
C MET A 98 13.68 -20.23 -0.34
N ARG A 99 12.64 -19.57 0.19
CA ARG A 99 11.29 -19.49 -0.40
C ARG A 99 10.72 -20.91 -0.58
N ASN A 100 10.23 -21.21 -1.78
CA ASN A 100 9.72 -22.53 -2.19
C ASN A 100 10.58 -23.13 -3.31
N GLU A 101 11.82 -22.67 -3.49
CA GLU A 101 12.75 -23.08 -4.56
C GLU A 101 12.25 -22.87 -6.00
N ASN A 102 11.09 -22.22 -6.19
CA ASN A 102 10.58 -21.92 -7.52
C ASN A 102 11.38 -20.79 -8.18
N ARG A 103 11.79 -21.01 -9.42
CA ARG A 103 12.38 -19.99 -10.30
C ARG A 103 11.28 -19.35 -11.13
N PHE A 104 11.12 -18.03 -10.99
CA PHE A 104 10.16 -17.28 -11.80
C PHE A 104 10.64 -17.08 -13.23
N GLU A 105 11.95 -17.14 -13.47
CA GLU A 105 12.55 -17.22 -14.79
C GLU A 105 13.32 -18.55 -14.88
N GLN A 106 12.76 -19.52 -15.60
CA GLN A 106 13.29 -20.89 -15.63
C GLN A 106 14.57 -20.99 -16.46
N TYR A 107 14.74 -20.11 -17.45
CA TYR A 107 15.87 -20.17 -18.38
C TYR A 107 17.05 -19.31 -17.96
N ASP A 108 16.87 -18.42 -16.98
CA ASP A 108 17.96 -17.65 -16.40
C ASP A 108 18.62 -18.44 -15.25
N VAL A 109 19.75 -19.06 -15.54
CA VAL A 109 20.52 -19.83 -14.55
C VAL A 109 21.14 -18.95 -13.47
N ASN A 110 21.33 -17.65 -13.74
CA ASN A 110 21.93 -16.66 -12.85
C ASN A 110 20.87 -15.76 -12.19
N ILE A 111 19.61 -16.19 -12.19
CA ILE A 111 18.50 -15.46 -11.58
C ILE A 111 18.83 -15.04 -10.14
N GLU A 112 18.79 -13.73 -9.90
CA GLU A 112 18.86 -13.18 -8.55
C GLU A 112 17.46 -13.17 -7.94
N LEU A 113 17.33 -13.79 -6.76
CA LEU A 113 16.07 -13.79 -6.02
C LEU A 113 15.93 -12.49 -5.22
N PRO A 114 14.70 -11.99 -5.01
CA PRO A 114 14.46 -10.78 -4.23
C PRO A 114 15.01 -10.93 -2.81
N THR A 115 15.69 -9.90 -2.33
CA THR A 115 16.24 -9.90 -0.97
C THR A 115 15.11 -9.88 0.06
N PRO A 116 15.06 -10.77 1.07
CA PRO A 116 14.00 -10.74 2.08
C PRO A 116 13.99 -9.43 2.88
N LEU A 117 12.83 -9.00 3.37
CA LEU A 117 12.68 -7.78 4.18
C LEU A 117 13.49 -7.82 5.48
N VAL A 118 13.63 -9.01 6.07
CA VAL A 118 14.40 -9.22 7.29
C VAL A 118 15.78 -9.75 6.91
N PRO A 119 16.89 -9.06 7.20
CA PRO A 119 18.23 -9.56 6.90
C PRO A 119 18.54 -10.80 7.76
N ARG A 120 19.36 -11.72 7.26
CA ARG A 120 19.65 -13.00 7.94
C ARG A 120 20.18 -12.83 9.38
N ALA A 121 20.97 -11.79 9.63
CA ALA A 121 21.49 -11.46 10.97
C ALA A 121 20.40 -11.13 11.99
N MET A 122 19.21 -10.72 11.54
CA MET A 122 18.05 -10.39 12.39
C MET A 122 17.00 -11.52 12.39
N ARG A 123 17.38 -12.75 12.04
CA ARG A 123 16.50 -13.93 12.07
C ARG A 123 16.97 -14.90 13.13
N TYR A 124 16.15 -15.10 14.14
CA TYR A 124 16.44 -15.91 15.31
C TYR A 124 15.60 -17.19 15.24
N GLY A 125 16.28 -18.33 15.34
CA GLY A 125 15.63 -19.61 15.58
C GLY A 125 15.42 -19.79 17.08
N ILE A 126 14.19 -20.03 17.50
CA ILE A 126 13.82 -20.30 18.88
C ILE A 126 13.52 -21.79 19.01
N THR A 127 13.98 -22.40 20.09
CA THR A 127 13.71 -23.82 20.35
C THR A 127 12.28 -23.97 20.84
N GLU A 128 11.37 -24.27 19.91
CA GLU A 128 10.00 -24.68 20.18
C GLU A 128 9.51 -25.63 19.07
N ARG A 129 8.45 -26.41 19.31
CA ARG A 129 7.80 -27.16 18.22
C ARG A 129 6.34 -27.48 18.54
N ILE A 130 5.48 -27.17 17.59
CA ILE A 130 4.08 -27.58 17.56
C ILE A 130 3.89 -28.59 16.42
N SER A 131 3.08 -29.63 16.64
CA SER A 131 2.74 -30.63 15.63
C SER A 131 1.71 -30.10 14.63
N ALA A 132 1.49 -30.82 13.53
CA ALA A 132 0.43 -30.49 12.58
C ALA A 132 -0.99 -30.61 13.17
N THR A 133 -1.16 -31.38 14.26
CA THR A 133 -2.41 -31.51 15.02
C THR A 133 -2.61 -30.40 16.06
N GLY A 134 -1.58 -29.59 16.33
CA GLY A 134 -1.60 -28.51 17.32
C GLY A 134 -1.03 -28.90 18.70
N ASP A 135 -0.51 -30.11 18.85
CA ASP A 135 0.11 -30.58 20.09
C ASP A 135 1.50 -29.99 20.26
N VAL A 136 1.86 -29.63 21.51
CA VAL A 136 3.20 -29.17 21.84
C VAL A 136 4.15 -30.38 21.83
N LEU A 137 5.08 -30.41 20.88
CA LEU A 137 6.11 -31.45 20.78
C LEU A 137 7.37 -31.07 21.55
N LEU A 138 7.75 -29.79 21.50
CA LEU A 138 8.84 -29.21 22.28
C LEU A 138 8.33 -27.90 22.89
N PRO A 139 8.45 -27.72 24.22
CA PRO A 139 8.05 -26.47 24.86
C PRO A 139 8.95 -25.31 24.37
N LEU A 140 8.39 -24.10 24.39
CA LEU A 140 9.12 -22.87 24.11
C LEU A 140 10.29 -22.67 25.10
N ASP A 141 11.53 -22.56 24.61
CA ASP A 141 12.65 -22.10 25.43
C ASP A 141 12.59 -20.58 25.60
N GLU A 142 11.84 -20.13 26.61
CA GLU A 142 11.66 -18.72 26.90
C GLU A 142 12.97 -17.96 27.18
N ARG A 143 14.04 -18.66 27.58
CA ARG A 143 15.34 -18.02 27.84
C ARG A 143 15.97 -17.54 26.54
N GLN A 144 15.80 -18.28 25.44
CA GLN A 144 16.30 -17.87 24.13
C GLN A 144 15.62 -16.59 23.66
N VAL A 145 14.31 -16.45 23.91
CA VAL A 145 13.56 -15.22 23.60
C VAL A 145 14.12 -14.03 24.36
N ARG A 146 14.32 -14.16 25.67
CA ARG A 146 14.90 -13.10 26.52
C ARG A 146 16.32 -12.72 26.10
N LEU A 147 17.14 -13.69 25.73
CA LEU A 147 18.51 -13.45 25.27
C LEU A 147 18.60 -12.69 23.94
N CYS A 148 17.55 -12.72 23.11
CA CYS A 148 17.51 -11.92 21.88
C CYS A 148 17.29 -10.43 22.15
N VAL A 149 16.57 -10.06 23.23
CA VAL A 149 16.11 -8.68 23.47
C VAL A 149 17.26 -7.66 23.50
N PRO A 150 18.37 -7.87 24.24
CA PRO A 150 19.47 -6.90 24.24
C PRO A 150 20.05 -6.62 22.85
N HIS A 151 20.21 -7.67 22.03
CA HIS A 151 20.72 -7.52 20.66
C HIS A 151 19.74 -6.75 19.76
N LEU A 152 18.43 -6.99 19.93
CA LEU A 152 17.38 -6.27 19.19
C LEU A 152 17.40 -4.77 19.54
N VAL A 153 17.51 -4.45 20.83
CA VAL A 153 17.58 -3.08 21.33
C VAL A 153 18.84 -2.37 20.84
N GLU A 154 20.01 -3.02 20.93
CA GLU A 154 21.29 -2.48 20.44
C GLU A 154 21.25 -2.22 18.92
N ALA A 155 20.62 -3.10 18.16
CA ALA A 155 20.42 -2.94 16.73
C ALA A 155 19.35 -1.89 16.34
N GLY A 156 18.69 -1.27 17.33
CA GLY A 156 17.61 -0.30 17.10
C GLY A 156 16.34 -0.90 16.52
N VAL A 157 16.18 -2.23 16.57
CA VAL A 157 14.99 -2.93 16.08
C VAL A 157 13.88 -2.82 17.11
N ARG A 158 12.77 -2.21 16.71
CA ARG A 158 11.57 -2.08 17.56
C ARG A 158 10.37 -2.86 17.03
N SER A 159 10.44 -3.36 15.79
CA SER A 159 9.36 -4.14 15.19
C SER A 159 9.80 -5.59 15.01
N ILE A 160 8.99 -6.53 15.49
CA ILE A 160 9.32 -7.95 15.55
C ILE A 160 8.20 -8.75 14.89
N ALA A 161 8.56 -9.58 13.92
CA ALA A 161 7.70 -10.62 13.40
C ALA A 161 7.97 -11.94 14.15
N VAL A 162 6.92 -12.61 14.60
CA VAL A 162 7.01 -13.94 15.21
C VAL A 162 6.24 -14.91 14.33
N GLY A 163 6.91 -15.98 13.90
CA GLY A 163 6.37 -16.93 12.95
C GLY A 163 6.82 -18.35 13.24
N PHE A 164 6.02 -19.10 13.99
CA PHE A 164 6.31 -20.50 14.30
C PHE A 164 5.58 -21.46 13.38
N LEU A 165 6.14 -22.65 13.20
CA LEU A 165 5.47 -23.71 12.47
C LEU A 165 4.18 -24.13 13.19
N HIS A 166 3.12 -24.32 12.40
CA HIS A 166 1.80 -24.71 12.88
C HIS A 166 1.14 -23.74 13.87
N SER A 167 1.62 -22.49 13.99
CA SER A 167 0.99 -21.47 14.82
C SER A 167 -0.43 -21.11 14.40
N TYR A 168 -0.79 -21.32 13.14
CA TYR A 168 -2.16 -21.21 12.64
C TYR A 168 -3.13 -22.25 13.25
N ARG A 169 -2.62 -23.34 13.84
CA ARG A 169 -3.41 -24.33 14.59
C ARG A 169 -3.42 -24.05 16.07
N ASN A 170 -2.27 -23.67 16.62
CA ASN A 170 -2.10 -23.38 18.04
C ASN A 170 -1.09 -22.23 18.19
N SER A 171 -1.58 -21.05 18.55
CA SER A 171 -0.82 -19.81 18.64
C SER A 171 -0.09 -19.63 19.98
N LEU A 172 -0.23 -20.56 20.93
CA LEU A 172 0.23 -20.40 22.31
C LEU A 172 1.69 -19.97 22.45
N HIS A 173 2.61 -20.55 21.67
CA HIS A 173 4.01 -20.13 21.71
C HIS A 173 4.25 -18.74 21.12
N GLU A 174 3.54 -18.36 20.06
CA GLU A 174 3.66 -17.01 19.48
C GLU A 174 3.14 -15.96 20.45
N GLU A 175 2.01 -16.23 21.10
CA GLU A 175 1.43 -15.38 22.15
C GLU A 175 2.38 -15.21 23.33
N ARG A 176 2.96 -16.32 23.81
CA ARG A 176 3.91 -16.30 24.92
C ARG A 176 5.19 -15.52 24.57
N VAL A 177 5.69 -15.63 23.34
CA VAL A 177 6.83 -14.81 22.89
C VAL A 177 6.49 -13.32 22.93
N ARG A 178 5.30 -12.91 22.48
CA ARG A 178 4.88 -11.51 22.57
C ARG A 178 4.85 -11.01 24.00
N GLU A 179 4.30 -11.79 24.93
CA GLU A 179 4.28 -11.44 26.36
C GLU A 179 5.70 -11.18 26.88
N ILE A 180 6.64 -12.10 26.63
CA ILE A 180 8.04 -11.97 27.06
C ILE A 180 8.69 -10.73 26.45
N LEU A 181 8.51 -10.49 25.15
CA LEU A 181 9.09 -9.32 24.48
C LEU A 181 8.58 -8.01 25.08
N LEU A 182 7.29 -7.93 25.41
CA LEU A 182 6.70 -6.73 26.03
C LEU A 182 7.04 -6.58 27.52
N GLU A 183 7.27 -7.68 28.24
CA GLU A 183 7.80 -7.68 29.61
C GLU A 183 9.23 -7.09 29.65
N GLU A 184 10.09 -7.52 28.72
CA GLU A 184 11.51 -7.11 28.68
C GLU A 184 11.70 -5.73 28.03
N ALA A 185 10.86 -5.39 27.03
CA ALA A 185 10.94 -4.13 26.28
C ALA A 185 9.55 -3.66 25.81
N SER A 186 8.83 -2.94 26.68
CA SER A 186 7.46 -2.47 26.47
C SER A 186 7.22 -1.57 25.24
N ASN A 187 8.27 -1.04 24.61
CA ASN A 187 8.19 -0.20 23.42
C ASN A 187 8.31 -0.99 22.10
N MET A 188 8.38 -2.32 22.15
CA MET A 188 8.41 -3.17 20.96
C MET A 188 7.01 -3.35 20.36
N GLU A 189 6.94 -3.34 19.03
CA GLU A 189 5.77 -3.73 18.26
C GLU A 189 5.92 -5.17 17.81
N VAL A 190 5.00 -6.05 18.20
CA VAL A 190 5.08 -7.49 17.93
C VAL A 190 3.94 -7.91 17.02
N THR A 191 4.31 -8.40 15.84
CA THR A 191 3.40 -9.01 14.86
C THR A 191 3.45 -10.53 14.98
N LEU A 192 2.31 -11.16 15.23
CA LEU A 192 2.18 -12.62 15.24
C LEU A 192 1.66 -13.16 13.92
N SER A 193 2.35 -14.15 13.35
CA SER A 193 1.95 -14.75 12.08
C SER A 193 0.59 -15.43 12.15
N SER A 194 0.24 -15.98 13.32
CA SER A 194 -1.06 -16.55 13.65
C SER A 194 -2.20 -15.52 13.72
N GLU A 195 -1.91 -14.22 13.87
CA GLU A 195 -2.95 -13.17 13.84
C GLU A 195 -3.08 -12.52 12.45
N VAL A 196 -1.94 -12.25 11.79
CA VAL A 196 -1.94 -11.57 10.49
C VAL A 196 -2.48 -12.47 9.39
N SER A 197 -1.98 -13.72 9.33
CA SER A 197 -2.28 -14.68 8.27
C SER A 197 -2.39 -16.11 8.87
N PRO A 198 -3.49 -16.44 9.57
CA PRO A 198 -3.72 -17.74 10.22
C PRO A 198 -3.96 -18.90 9.24
N GLU A 199 -3.04 -19.11 8.30
CA GLU A 199 -3.18 -20.11 7.24
C GLU A 199 -1.96 -21.05 7.17
N MET A 200 -2.20 -22.28 6.70
CA MET A 200 -1.18 -23.31 6.49
C MET A 200 -0.23 -22.91 5.34
N ARG A 201 1.07 -23.23 5.43
CA ARG A 201 2.22 -22.76 4.62
C ARG A 201 2.98 -21.63 5.30
N GLU A 202 4.20 -21.94 5.71
CA GLU A 202 5.08 -21.10 6.52
C GLU A 202 5.71 -19.96 5.73
N PHE A 203 6.13 -20.18 4.49
CA PHE A 203 6.83 -19.16 3.72
C PHE A 203 5.95 -17.92 3.52
N GLU A 204 4.76 -18.07 2.93
CA GLU A 204 3.85 -16.96 2.67
C GLU A 204 3.32 -16.34 3.98
N ARG A 205 3.03 -17.17 4.99
CA ARG A 205 2.55 -16.70 6.30
C ARG A 205 3.60 -15.83 7.00
N ILE A 206 4.84 -16.32 7.09
CA ILE A 206 5.94 -15.61 7.74
C ILE A 206 6.34 -14.38 6.91
N SER A 207 6.36 -14.48 5.57
CA SER A 207 6.58 -13.33 4.68
C SER A 207 5.56 -12.22 4.94
N THR A 208 4.28 -12.60 5.11
CA THR A 208 3.21 -11.64 5.45
C THR A 208 3.41 -11.01 6.83
N ALA A 209 3.79 -11.80 7.83
CA ALA A 209 4.09 -11.29 9.17
C ALA A 209 5.28 -10.31 9.15
N CYS A 210 6.33 -10.64 8.42
CA CYS A 210 7.48 -9.75 8.20
C CYS A 210 7.06 -8.45 7.50
N ALA A 211 6.27 -8.52 6.43
CA ALA A 211 5.80 -7.33 5.72
C ALA A 211 4.89 -6.44 6.59
N ASN A 212 4.01 -7.04 7.40
CA ASN A 212 3.22 -6.28 8.37
C ASN A 212 4.11 -5.57 9.38
N ALA A 213 5.02 -6.30 10.04
CA ALA A 213 5.98 -5.73 10.99
C ALA A 213 6.82 -4.60 10.35
N TYR A 214 7.16 -4.74 9.08
CA TYR A 214 7.99 -3.79 8.34
C TYR A 214 7.30 -2.44 8.13
N VAL A 215 6.01 -2.44 7.79
CA VAL A 215 5.24 -1.20 7.55
C VAL A 215 4.52 -0.68 8.80
N GLN A 216 4.30 -1.53 9.80
CA GLN A 216 3.48 -1.23 10.98
C GLN A 216 3.88 0.04 11.73
N PRO A 217 5.15 0.29 12.07
CA PRO A 217 5.49 1.48 12.87
C PRO A 217 5.17 2.80 12.16
N LEU A 218 5.41 2.85 10.85
CA LEU A 218 5.15 4.05 10.04
C LEU A 218 3.65 4.26 9.84
N MET A 219 2.93 3.21 9.47
CA MET A 219 1.48 3.26 9.26
C MET A 219 0.72 3.55 10.57
N SER A 220 1.13 2.94 11.68
CA SER A 220 0.56 3.19 13.02
C SER A 220 0.66 4.67 13.40
N ARG A 221 1.84 5.28 13.23
CA ARG A 221 2.04 6.71 13.51
C ARG A 221 1.16 7.58 12.61
N HIS A 222 1.15 7.32 11.31
CA HIS A 222 0.36 8.10 10.36
C HIS A 222 -1.15 8.00 10.65
N LEU A 223 -1.69 6.80 10.80
CA LEU A 223 -3.13 6.60 11.04
C LEU A 223 -3.60 7.22 12.36
N ARG A 224 -2.76 7.18 13.41
CA ARG A 224 -3.04 7.85 14.69
C ARG A 224 -3.00 9.38 14.55
N ALA A 225 -1.96 9.92 13.90
CA ALA A 225 -1.85 11.34 13.64
C ALA A 225 -3.03 11.88 12.82
N LEU A 226 -3.44 11.14 11.79
CA LEU A 226 -4.63 11.45 10.99
C LEU A 226 -5.89 11.51 11.86
N ASN A 227 -6.13 10.49 12.69
CA ASN A 227 -7.28 10.48 13.58
C ASN A 227 -7.28 11.67 14.56
N ASP A 228 -6.12 12.02 15.11
CA ASP A 228 -6.01 13.16 16.04
C ASP A 228 -6.27 14.49 15.34
N LEU A 229 -5.75 14.67 14.12
CA LEU A 229 -6.01 15.86 13.31
C LEU A 229 -7.48 15.98 12.91
N LEU A 230 -8.11 14.87 12.50
CA LEU A 230 -9.56 14.84 12.19
C LEU A 230 -10.38 15.28 13.41
N ARG A 231 -10.04 14.79 14.60
CA ARG A 231 -10.71 15.21 15.84
C ARG A 231 -10.50 16.69 16.16
N ASN A 232 -9.30 17.21 15.91
CA ASN A 232 -9.00 18.63 16.14
C ASN A 232 -9.81 19.58 15.23
N VAL A 233 -10.16 19.14 14.02
CA VAL A 233 -11.05 19.90 13.11
C VAL A 233 -12.53 19.65 13.37
N GLY A 234 -12.89 18.90 14.42
CA GLY A 234 -14.28 18.68 14.85
C GLY A 234 -14.94 17.42 14.28
N LEU A 235 -14.23 16.59 13.50
CA LEU A 235 -14.73 15.30 13.03
C LEU A 235 -14.67 14.28 14.17
N THR A 236 -15.84 13.99 14.75
CA THR A 236 -15.99 13.00 15.83
C THR A 236 -16.62 11.69 15.38
N CYS A 237 -16.92 11.57 14.09
CA CYS A 237 -17.50 10.37 13.49
C CYS A 237 -16.53 9.17 13.49
N PRO A 238 -17.04 7.94 13.35
CA PRO A 238 -16.20 6.77 13.13
C PRO A 238 -15.33 6.90 11.87
N LEU A 239 -14.04 6.60 12.03
CA LEU A 239 -13.06 6.46 10.95
C LEU A 239 -12.92 4.98 10.58
N PHE A 240 -13.27 4.64 9.34
CA PHE A 240 -13.05 3.33 8.75
C PHE A 240 -11.99 3.37 7.66
N LEU A 241 -11.28 2.26 7.51
CA LEU A 241 -10.23 2.09 6.52
C LEU A 241 -10.62 1.05 5.48
N MET A 242 -10.39 1.35 4.22
CA MET A 242 -10.62 0.40 3.12
C MET A 242 -9.57 -0.72 3.18
N LEU A 243 -10.01 -1.96 3.01
CA LEU A 243 -9.16 -3.15 2.96
C LEU A 243 -8.84 -3.52 1.51
N SER A 244 -7.72 -4.21 1.30
CA SER A 244 -7.31 -4.76 -0.02
C SER A 244 -8.38 -5.66 -0.65
N GLY A 245 -9.16 -6.36 0.17
CA GLY A 245 -10.25 -7.24 -0.26
C GLY A 245 -11.58 -6.53 -0.50
N GLY A 246 -11.63 -5.20 -0.43
CA GLY A 246 -12.83 -4.40 -0.69
C GLY A 246 -13.78 -4.20 0.51
N GLY A 247 -13.50 -4.85 1.64
CA GLY A 247 -14.20 -4.55 2.90
C GLY A 247 -13.69 -3.26 3.56
N ILE A 248 -14.30 -2.88 4.68
CA ILE A 248 -13.78 -1.80 5.55
C ILE A 248 -13.43 -2.33 6.95
N THR A 249 -12.54 -1.64 7.65
CA THR A 249 -12.11 -2.00 9.01
C THR A 249 -11.95 -0.79 9.91
N THR A 250 -11.88 -1.03 11.22
CA THR A 250 -11.64 -0.01 12.25
C THR A 250 -10.18 0.48 12.25
N LEU A 251 -9.95 1.68 12.77
CA LEU A 251 -8.60 2.23 13.04
C LEU A 251 -7.69 1.27 13.81
N ASP A 252 -8.16 0.67 14.91
CA ASP A 252 -7.33 -0.22 15.73
C ASP A 252 -6.83 -1.44 14.96
N THR A 253 -7.71 -2.04 14.15
CA THR A 253 -7.36 -3.17 13.28
C THR A 253 -6.39 -2.76 12.19
N ALA A 254 -6.58 -1.60 11.57
CA ALA A 254 -5.69 -1.05 10.54
C ALA A 254 -4.29 -0.72 11.08
N VAL A 255 -4.20 -0.22 12.31
CA VAL A 255 -2.93 0.02 13.00
C VAL A 255 -2.20 -1.28 13.34
N ARG A 256 -2.93 -2.33 13.72
CA ARG A 256 -2.34 -3.65 14.00
C ARG A 256 -1.93 -4.41 12.73
N PHE A 257 -2.73 -4.32 11.68
CA PHE A 257 -2.57 -5.09 10.46
C PHE A 257 -2.52 -4.24 9.18
N PRO A 258 -1.64 -3.23 9.09
CA PRO A 258 -1.59 -2.31 7.94
C PRO A 258 -1.26 -3.00 6.61
N VAL A 259 -0.67 -4.20 6.64
CA VAL A 259 -0.50 -5.00 5.41
C VAL A 259 -1.84 -5.26 4.69
N ARG A 260 -2.97 -5.26 5.40
CA ARG A 260 -4.32 -5.46 4.82
C ARG A 260 -4.89 -4.20 4.14
N LEU A 261 -4.15 -3.09 4.16
CA LEU A 261 -4.52 -1.82 3.52
C LEU A 261 -3.80 -1.61 2.18
N MET A 262 -2.92 -2.53 1.77
CA MET A 262 -2.27 -2.47 0.47
C MET A 262 -3.33 -2.43 -0.64
N GLU A 263 -3.13 -1.63 -1.67
CA GLU A 263 -4.12 -1.52 -2.77
C GLU A 263 -5.55 -1.15 -2.30
N SER A 264 -5.71 -0.50 -1.15
CA SER A 264 -7.05 -0.19 -0.63
C SER A 264 -7.81 0.86 -1.46
N GLY A 265 -7.14 1.90 -1.98
CA GLY A 265 -7.75 2.87 -2.89
C GLY A 265 -8.32 2.21 -4.17
N PRO A 266 -7.48 1.49 -4.94
CA PRO A 266 -7.91 0.74 -6.12
C PRO A 266 -9.03 -0.26 -5.84
N ALA A 267 -9.00 -0.96 -4.70
CA ALA A 267 -10.07 -1.86 -4.29
C ALA A 267 -11.43 -1.15 -4.21
N GLY A 268 -11.45 0.09 -3.69
CA GLY A 268 -12.63 0.95 -3.71
C GLY A 268 -13.11 1.27 -5.14
N GLY A 269 -12.18 1.57 -6.05
CA GLY A 269 -12.48 1.79 -7.47
C GLY A 269 -13.10 0.57 -8.15
N ALA A 270 -12.57 -0.64 -7.90
CA ALA A 270 -13.13 -1.88 -8.44
C ALA A 270 -14.55 -2.16 -7.92
N ILE A 271 -14.80 -1.92 -6.62
CA ILE A 271 -16.15 -2.05 -6.05
C ILE A 271 -17.11 -1.03 -6.65
N PHE A 272 -16.67 0.21 -6.83
CA PHE A 272 -17.47 1.24 -7.45
C PHE A 272 -17.82 0.87 -8.91
N SER A 273 -16.84 0.42 -9.69
CA SER A 273 -17.06 -0.09 -11.05
C SER A 273 -18.06 -1.25 -11.09
N SER A 274 -18.00 -2.17 -10.12
CA SER A 274 -18.96 -3.27 -9.97
C SER A 274 -20.37 -2.77 -9.68
N HIS A 275 -20.50 -1.72 -8.86
CA HIS A 275 -21.79 -1.09 -8.56
C HIS A 275 -22.39 -0.42 -9.81
N ILE A 276 -21.59 0.36 -10.54
CA ILE A 276 -22.01 0.99 -11.80
C ILE A 276 -22.39 -0.07 -12.85
N ALA A 277 -21.63 -1.15 -12.95
CA ALA A 277 -21.94 -2.25 -13.87
C ALA A 277 -23.32 -2.86 -13.57
N ALA A 278 -23.64 -3.09 -12.29
CA ALA A 278 -24.94 -3.59 -11.88
C ALA A 278 -26.09 -2.62 -12.21
N GLU A 279 -25.90 -1.30 -12.04
CA GLU A 279 -26.89 -0.29 -12.42
C GLU A 279 -27.15 -0.27 -13.93
N LEU A 280 -26.13 -0.57 -14.73
CA LEU A 280 -26.21 -0.64 -16.19
C LEU A 280 -26.65 -2.03 -16.72
N GLY A 281 -26.83 -3.02 -15.84
CA GLY A 281 -27.13 -4.40 -16.23
C GLY A 281 -26.00 -5.06 -17.01
N LEU A 282 -24.75 -4.74 -16.68
CA LEU A 282 -23.54 -5.31 -17.28
C LEU A 282 -22.91 -6.33 -16.31
N ASP A 283 -22.80 -7.58 -16.76
CA ASP A 283 -22.24 -8.66 -15.93
C ASP A 283 -20.72 -8.82 -16.06
N SER A 284 -20.14 -8.38 -17.19
CA SER A 284 -18.69 -8.47 -17.43
C SER A 284 -18.15 -7.11 -17.86
N VAL A 285 -17.31 -6.50 -17.01
CA VAL A 285 -16.68 -5.20 -17.28
C VAL A 285 -15.21 -5.21 -16.87
N LEU A 286 -14.44 -4.33 -17.51
CA LEU A 286 -13.05 -4.08 -17.16
C LEU A 286 -12.94 -2.70 -16.51
N SER A 287 -12.60 -2.67 -15.23
CA SER A 287 -12.27 -1.42 -14.54
C SER A 287 -10.84 -1.03 -14.90
N TYR A 288 -10.63 0.20 -15.36
CA TYR A 288 -9.33 0.75 -15.72
C TYR A 288 -9.13 2.07 -15.00
N ASP A 289 -8.14 2.12 -14.10
CA ASP A 289 -7.76 3.32 -13.35
C ASP A 289 -6.29 3.65 -13.63
N MET A 290 -6.02 4.84 -14.16
CA MET A 290 -4.67 5.30 -14.48
C MET A 290 -4.34 6.56 -13.67
N GLY A 291 -3.40 6.41 -12.73
CA GLY A 291 -2.86 7.51 -11.96
C GLY A 291 -1.59 8.10 -12.56
N GLY A 292 -0.86 8.88 -11.75
CA GLY A 292 0.43 9.48 -12.15
C GLY A 292 1.59 8.49 -12.23
N THR A 293 1.51 7.32 -11.62
CA THR A 293 2.65 6.39 -11.54
C THR A 293 2.33 5.02 -12.12
N THR A 294 1.12 4.50 -11.86
CA THR A 294 0.70 3.17 -12.31
C THR A 294 -0.72 3.20 -12.85
N ALA A 295 -1.04 2.21 -13.67
CA ALA A 295 -2.39 1.91 -14.12
C ALA A 295 -2.81 0.54 -13.55
N LYS A 296 -4.06 0.44 -13.13
CA LYS A 296 -4.63 -0.74 -12.51
C LYS A 296 -5.84 -1.20 -13.27
N VAL A 297 -5.91 -2.50 -13.51
CA VAL A 297 -6.96 -3.14 -14.26
C VAL A 297 -7.58 -4.24 -13.43
N CYS A 298 -8.91 -4.19 -13.27
CA CYS A 298 -9.66 -5.23 -12.58
C CYS A 298 -10.72 -5.81 -13.52
N LEU A 299 -10.75 -7.13 -13.63
CA LEU A 299 -11.83 -7.85 -14.31
C LEU A 299 -12.96 -8.05 -13.31
N ILE A 300 -14.12 -7.53 -13.65
CA ILE A 300 -15.38 -7.80 -12.96
C ILE A 300 -16.13 -8.78 -13.83
N ASP A 301 -16.42 -9.95 -13.28
CA ASP A 301 -17.09 -11.04 -13.97
C ASP A 301 -18.26 -11.52 -13.12
N GLU A 302 -19.38 -11.85 -13.76
CA GLU A 302 -20.66 -12.12 -13.09
C GLU A 302 -21.05 -11.03 -12.07
N GLY A 303 -20.75 -9.77 -12.40
CA GLY A 303 -21.05 -8.61 -11.55
C GLY A 303 -20.25 -8.53 -10.25
N GLN A 304 -19.15 -9.28 -10.11
CA GLN A 304 -18.29 -9.30 -8.91
C GLN A 304 -16.81 -9.11 -9.29
N PRO A 305 -16.03 -8.30 -8.54
CA PRO A 305 -14.58 -8.28 -8.68
C PRO A 305 -14.00 -9.65 -8.27
N GLN A 306 -13.06 -10.18 -9.05
CA GLN A 306 -12.36 -11.39 -8.66
C GLN A 306 -11.50 -11.14 -7.42
N THR A 307 -11.41 -12.13 -6.53
CA THR A 307 -10.61 -12.02 -5.30
C THR A 307 -9.56 -13.12 -5.24
N ALA A 308 -8.38 -12.79 -4.74
CA ALA A 308 -7.31 -13.72 -4.47
C ALA A 308 -6.95 -13.72 -2.98
N ARG A 309 -6.33 -14.81 -2.51
CA ARG A 309 -5.75 -14.88 -1.15
C ARG A 309 -4.24 -14.66 -1.14
N THR A 310 -3.63 -14.59 -2.31
CA THR A 310 -2.19 -14.42 -2.46
C THR A 310 -1.95 -13.21 -3.34
N PHE A 311 -1.10 -12.32 -2.85
CA PHE A 311 -0.67 -11.12 -3.53
C PHE A 311 0.85 -11.07 -3.56
N GLU A 312 1.42 -10.38 -4.53
CA GLU A 312 2.86 -10.21 -4.63
C GLU A 312 3.16 -8.73 -4.86
N VAL A 313 3.87 -8.13 -3.91
CA VAL A 313 4.33 -6.74 -3.99
C VAL A 313 5.78 -6.65 -4.45
N ALA A 314 6.18 -5.47 -4.91
CA ALA A 314 7.58 -5.12 -5.16
C ALA A 314 8.27 -6.13 -6.09
N ARG A 315 7.69 -6.37 -7.27
CA ARG A 315 8.31 -7.23 -8.29
C ARG A 315 9.56 -6.54 -8.85
N GLU A 316 10.73 -7.09 -8.57
CA GLU A 316 12.02 -6.46 -8.91
C GLU A 316 12.55 -6.92 -10.29
N TYR A 317 12.39 -8.20 -10.65
CA TYR A 317 12.94 -8.73 -11.90
C TYR A 317 11.93 -8.56 -13.04
N ARG A 318 12.10 -7.52 -13.84
CA ARG A 318 11.28 -7.22 -15.05
C ARG A 318 9.76 -7.28 -14.78
N PHE A 319 9.33 -6.94 -13.56
CA PHE A 319 7.94 -7.05 -13.10
C PHE A 319 7.32 -8.46 -13.24
N LEU A 320 8.14 -9.51 -13.35
CA LEU A 320 7.69 -10.89 -13.49
C LEU A 320 7.05 -11.40 -12.20
N LYS A 321 5.97 -12.17 -12.34
CA LYS A 321 5.34 -12.88 -11.22
C LYS A 321 6.34 -13.86 -10.60
N GLY A 322 6.48 -13.81 -9.28
CA GLY A 322 7.46 -14.58 -8.50
C GLY A 322 8.76 -13.81 -8.18
N SER A 323 8.95 -12.61 -8.73
CA SER A 323 10.09 -11.74 -8.46
C SER A 323 9.84 -10.68 -7.37
N GLY A 324 8.77 -10.82 -6.60
CA GLY A 324 8.43 -9.94 -5.50
C GLY A 324 8.29 -10.67 -4.16
N ILE A 325 7.71 -9.96 -3.20
CA ILE A 325 7.46 -10.45 -1.85
C ILE A 325 6.05 -11.04 -1.80
N PRO A 326 5.90 -12.35 -1.56
CA PRO A 326 4.59 -12.97 -1.50
C PRO A 326 3.92 -12.64 -0.17
N LEU A 327 2.66 -12.25 -0.26
CA LEU A 327 1.81 -11.86 0.85
C LEU A 327 0.53 -12.67 0.77
N ARG A 328 0.05 -13.13 1.92
CA ARG A 328 -1.17 -13.92 2.04
C ARG A 328 -2.21 -13.17 2.84
N ILE A 329 -2.97 -12.37 2.10
CA ILE A 329 -4.09 -11.57 2.57
C ILE A 329 -5.19 -11.61 1.51
N PRO A 330 -6.47 -11.44 1.89
CA PRO A 330 -7.55 -11.26 0.93
C PRO A 330 -7.33 -9.96 0.13
N VAL A 331 -7.32 -10.06 -1.19
CA VAL A 331 -7.18 -8.93 -2.11
C VAL A 331 -8.20 -9.04 -3.24
N ILE A 332 -8.64 -7.91 -3.78
CA ILE A 332 -9.24 -7.88 -5.11
C ILE A 332 -8.10 -8.11 -6.12
N GLU A 333 -8.31 -9.04 -7.04
CA GLU A 333 -7.33 -9.36 -8.07
C GLU A 333 -7.27 -8.22 -9.10
N MET A 334 -6.06 -7.69 -9.28
CA MET A 334 -5.79 -6.60 -10.21
C MET A 334 -4.49 -6.84 -10.93
N VAL A 335 -4.45 -6.40 -12.19
CA VAL A 335 -3.23 -6.29 -12.96
C VAL A 335 -2.73 -4.87 -12.85
N GLU A 336 -1.50 -4.71 -12.35
CA GLU A 336 -0.82 -3.43 -12.33
C GLU A 336 0.13 -3.31 -13.52
N VAL A 337 0.08 -2.16 -14.17
CA VAL A 337 0.99 -1.76 -15.23
C VAL A 337 1.80 -0.57 -14.72
N GLY A 338 3.13 -0.68 -14.75
CA GLY A 338 4.07 0.37 -14.34
C GLY A 338 4.15 1.55 -15.32
N ALA A 339 2.99 2.04 -15.77
CA ALA A 339 2.83 3.18 -16.66
C ALA A 339 1.67 4.05 -16.14
N GLY A 340 1.92 5.35 -16.00
CA GLY A 340 0.99 6.36 -15.53
C GLY A 340 1.29 7.72 -16.16
N GLY A 341 0.55 8.76 -15.76
CA GLY A 341 0.70 10.11 -16.31
C GLY A 341 2.11 10.70 -16.13
N GLY A 342 2.81 10.36 -15.06
CA GLY A 342 4.18 10.79 -14.77
C GLY A 342 5.25 9.82 -15.25
N SER A 343 4.92 8.77 -16.00
CA SER A 343 5.93 7.85 -16.55
C SER A 343 6.82 8.57 -17.54
N ILE A 344 8.13 8.45 -17.31
CA ILE A 344 9.15 9.19 -18.06
C ILE A 344 9.31 8.56 -19.43
N ALA A 345 9.27 9.40 -20.46
CA ALA A 345 9.59 9.02 -21.83
C ALA A 345 11.08 9.19 -22.09
N GLY A 346 11.66 8.24 -22.83
CA GLY A 346 13.05 8.28 -23.26
C GLY A 346 13.29 7.44 -24.50
N VAL A 347 14.43 7.67 -25.15
CA VAL A 347 14.84 6.94 -26.36
C VAL A 347 16.00 6.01 -26.01
N ASP A 348 15.85 4.73 -26.33
CA ASP A 348 16.90 3.74 -26.09
C ASP A 348 18.03 3.82 -27.15
N SER A 349 19.11 3.07 -26.93
CA SER A 349 20.24 3.00 -27.87
C SER A 349 19.87 2.45 -29.26
N MET A 350 18.71 1.81 -29.39
CA MET A 350 18.17 1.31 -30.66
C MET A 350 17.18 2.30 -31.30
N ARG A 351 17.10 3.54 -30.82
CA ARG A 351 16.16 4.58 -31.29
C ARG A 351 14.69 4.17 -31.15
N ARG A 352 14.34 3.40 -30.12
CA ARG A 352 12.95 3.10 -29.78
C ARG A 352 12.51 4.00 -28.64
N ILE A 353 11.26 4.44 -28.71
CA ILE A 353 10.62 5.15 -27.61
C ILE A 353 10.30 4.14 -26.51
N SER A 354 10.69 4.47 -25.29
CA SER A 354 10.35 3.77 -24.06
C SER A 354 9.61 4.74 -23.14
N VAL A 355 8.60 4.25 -22.43
CA VAL A 355 7.83 5.02 -21.45
C VAL A 355 7.74 4.20 -20.18
N GLY A 356 8.27 4.74 -19.09
CA GLY A 356 8.46 3.98 -17.84
C GLY A 356 9.64 2.99 -17.91
N PRO A 357 9.86 2.21 -16.83
CA PRO A 357 9.07 2.16 -15.59
C PRO A 357 9.32 3.34 -14.63
N GLY A 358 10.34 4.17 -14.89
CA GLY A 358 10.59 5.36 -14.07
C GLY A 358 9.43 6.36 -14.12
N SER A 359 9.12 6.98 -12.99
CA SER A 359 8.06 8.00 -12.86
C SER A 359 8.60 9.27 -12.22
N ALA A 360 8.09 10.43 -12.65
CA ALA A 360 8.43 11.74 -12.10
C ALA A 360 7.69 12.07 -10.78
N GLY A 361 6.70 11.25 -10.38
CA GLY A 361 5.91 11.45 -9.15
C GLY A 361 5.10 12.76 -9.16
N SER A 362 4.86 13.35 -7.98
CA SER A 362 4.28 14.70 -7.82
C SER A 362 5.33 15.81 -7.71
N ASN A 363 6.54 15.48 -7.27
CA ASN A 363 7.63 16.41 -7.07
C ASN A 363 8.97 15.71 -7.41
N PRO A 364 9.72 16.15 -8.43
CA PRO A 364 9.51 17.37 -9.22
C PRO A 364 8.36 17.27 -10.25
N GLY A 365 7.77 16.08 -10.43
CA GLY A 365 6.60 15.86 -11.29
C GLY A 365 6.88 15.99 -12.79
N PRO A 366 5.84 15.82 -13.63
CA PRO A 366 5.86 16.21 -15.03
C PRO A 366 6.44 17.62 -15.24
N VAL A 367 7.09 17.85 -16.37
CA VAL A 367 7.70 19.16 -16.68
C VAL A 367 6.64 20.27 -16.67
N CYS A 368 5.46 19.97 -17.21
CA CYS A 368 4.31 20.86 -17.24
C CYS A 368 3.80 21.27 -15.85
N TYR A 369 4.18 20.60 -14.76
CA TYR A 369 3.78 21.03 -13.40
C TYR A 369 4.57 22.27 -12.94
N GLY A 370 5.69 22.60 -13.59
CA GLY A 370 6.50 23.78 -13.24
C GLY A 370 7.24 23.66 -11.90
N LEU A 371 7.36 22.45 -11.34
CA LEU A 371 8.00 22.18 -10.03
C LEU A 371 9.48 21.76 -10.16
N GLY A 372 10.11 22.06 -11.30
CA GLY A 372 11.52 21.77 -11.57
C GLY A 372 11.80 20.46 -12.31
N GLY A 373 10.76 19.74 -12.75
CA GLY A 373 10.89 18.53 -13.57
C GLY A 373 11.60 18.81 -14.90
N GLN A 374 12.47 17.90 -15.34
CA GLN A 374 13.30 18.09 -16.56
C GLN A 374 13.13 16.99 -17.61
N LEU A 375 12.57 15.85 -17.21
CA LEU A 375 12.39 14.68 -18.07
C LEU A 375 10.93 14.62 -18.52
N PRO A 376 10.63 14.48 -19.83
CA PRO A 376 9.26 14.48 -20.31
C PRO A 376 8.51 13.23 -19.85
N THR A 377 7.21 13.39 -19.65
CA THR A 377 6.30 12.35 -19.17
C THR A 377 5.09 12.19 -20.09
N VAL A 378 4.25 11.18 -19.82
CA VAL A 378 2.96 10.99 -20.53
C VAL A 378 2.07 12.23 -20.42
N THR A 379 2.00 12.86 -19.25
CA THR A 379 1.22 14.08 -19.02
C THR A 379 1.75 15.24 -19.86
N ASP A 380 3.07 15.37 -20.00
CA ASP A 380 3.67 16.39 -20.87
C ASP A 380 3.21 16.20 -22.32
N ALA A 381 3.20 14.95 -22.80
CA ALA A 381 2.71 14.65 -24.14
C ALA A 381 1.21 14.96 -24.30
N ASP A 382 0.38 14.62 -23.32
CA ASP A 382 -1.06 14.89 -23.36
C ASP A 382 -1.38 16.39 -23.32
N VAL A 383 -0.60 17.19 -22.57
CA VAL A 383 -0.70 18.66 -22.57
C VAL A 383 -0.26 19.23 -23.92
N THR A 384 0.89 18.81 -24.45
CA THR A 384 1.38 19.30 -25.75
C THR A 384 0.44 18.94 -26.90
N LEU A 385 -0.22 17.78 -26.85
CA LEU A 385 -1.22 17.36 -27.83
C LEU A 385 -2.60 18.03 -27.65
N GLY A 386 -2.79 18.84 -26.59
CA GLY A 386 -4.06 19.51 -26.30
C GLY A 386 -5.16 18.57 -25.79
N ARG A 387 -4.80 17.40 -25.25
CA ARG A 387 -5.74 16.47 -24.60
C ARG A 387 -6.09 16.90 -23.19
N ILE A 388 -5.16 17.58 -22.51
CA ILE A 388 -5.35 18.19 -21.20
C ILE A 388 -5.38 19.71 -21.38
N ASP A 389 -6.41 20.38 -20.84
CA ASP A 389 -6.47 21.84 -20.78
C ASP A 389 -5.47 22.36 -19.74
N PRO A 390 -4.41 23.10 -20.15
CA PRO A 390 -3.40 23.58 -19.22
C PRO A 390 -3.92 24.63 -18.23
N ASN A 391 -5.06 25.26 -18.49
CA ASN A 391 -5.60 26.32 -17.61
C ASN A 391 -6.59 25.79 -16.57
N ASN A 392 -7.06 24.55 -16.70
CA ASN A 392 -8.12 23.98 -15.86
C ASN A 392 -7.72 22.63 -15.22
N PHE A 393 -6.41 22.37 -15.10
CA PHE A 393 -5.94 21.12 -14.50
C PHE A 393 -6.26 21.05 -13.01
N ALA A 394 -6.63 19.85 -12.54
CA ALA A 394 -7.06 19.60 -11.16
C ALA A 394 -8.15 20.59 -10.67
N GLY A 395 -9.15 20.87 -11.51
CA GLY A 395 -10.24 21.80 -11.19
C GLY A 395 -9.81 23.28 -11.17
N GLY A 396 -8.72 23.61 -11.87
CA GLY A 396 -8.15 24.96 -11.93
C GLY A 396 -7.19 25.29 -10.78
N SER A 397 -6.91 24.33 -9.88
CA SER A 397 -5.98 24.52 -8.77
C SER A 397 -4.52 24.60 -9.21
N MET A 398 -4.20 24.10 -10.41
CA MET A 398 -2.84 24.12 -10.96
C MET A 398 -2.88 24.52 -12.43
N ARG A 399 -2.02 25.48 -12.80
CA ARG A 399 -1.79 25.87 -14.20
C ARG A 399 -0.59 25.12 -14.73
N LEU A 400 -0.75 24.50 -15.89
CA LEU A 400 0.30 23.72 -16.54
C LEU A 400 1.10 24.56 -17.52
N ASP A 401 2.41 24.35 -17.55
CA ASP A 401 3.33 24.96 -18.51
C ASP A 401 3.46 24.08 -19.76
N SER A 402 2.66 24.41 -20.78
CA SER A 402 2.66 23.68 -22.06
C SER A 402 3.92 23.91 -22.89
N GLU A 403 4.58 25.05 -22.76
CA GLU A 403 5.78 25.38 -23.53
C GLU A 403 6.96 24.55 -23.04
N SER A 404 7.21 24.55 -21.72
CA SER A 404 8.27 23.74 -21.12
C SER A 404 8.08 22.25 -21.38
N ALA A 405 6.83 21.78 -21.40
CA ALA A 405 6.49 20.38 -21.74
C ALA A 405 6.88 20.03 -23.18
N ALA A 406 6.52 20.89 -24.14
CA ALA A 406 6.84 20.70 -25.55
C ALA A 406 8.36 20.71 -25.79
N ASP A 407 9.07 21.66 -25.17
CA ASP A 407 10.53 21.76 -25.26
C ASP A 407 11.23 20.52 -24.71
N ALA A 408 10.75 19.99 -23.58
CA ALA A 408 11.30 18.76 -23.00
C ALA A 408 11.08 17.54 -23.91
N LEU A 409 9.91 17.41 -24.55
CA LEU A 409 9.61 16.34 -25.49
C LEU A 409 10.49 16.43 -26.75
N ILE A 410 10.68 17.63 -27.31
CA ILE A 410 11.57 17.85 -28.46
C ILE A 410 12.99 17.44 -28.08
N ARG A 411 13.53 17.98 -26.99
CA ARG A 411 14.91 17.74 -26.56
C ARG A 411 15.20 16.27 -26.26
N SER A 412 14.29 15.58 -25.59
CA SER A 412 14.54 14.23 -25.06
C SER A 412 13.98 13.09 -25.90
N VAL A 413 13.11 13.39 -26.88
CA VAL A 413 12.52 12.38 -27.77
C VAL A 413 12.66 12.79 -29.23
N GLY A 414 12.14 13.97 -29.61
CA GLY A 414 12.11 14.44 -31.01
C GLY A 414 13.51 14.50 -31.64
N ASP A 415 14.41 15.28 -31.06
CA ASP A 415 15.77 15.51 -31.57
C ASP A 415 16.59 14.22 -31.69
N LEU A 416 16.31 13.21 -30.86
CA LEU A 416 17.00 11.92 -30.87
C LEU A 416 16.51 10.99 -32.00
N LEU A 417 15.28 11.17 -32.45
CA LEU A 417 14.65 10.35 -33.49
C LEU A 417 14.75 10.98 -34.89
N GLY A 418 14.90 12.31 -34.96
CA GLY A 418 14.82 13.09 -36.20
C GLY A 418 13.37 13.35 -36.59
#